data_AF-A0A1I6BAE7-F1
#
_entry.id   AF-A0A1I6BAE7-F1
#
_cell.length_a   1.000
_cell.length_b   1.000
_cell.length_c   1.000
_cell.angle_alpha   90.00
_cell.angle_beta   90.00
_cell.angle_gamma   90.00
#
_symmetry.space_group_name_H-M   'P 1'
#
loop_
_entity.id
_entity.type
_entity.pdbx_description
1 polymer ?
#
loop_
_entity_poly.entity_id
_entity_poly.type
_entity_poly.pdbx_seq_one_letter_code
_entity_poly.pdbx_strand_id
1 'polypeptide(L)'
;MESWPLTIRIAGIILLWFLSVAPGLFASVNESAPRRQTEFNDRNYQPSRQINTAAPLHRTTRSGAPSRERRIIQSQQETVRWIDARGAEEKYDMYYEHDGSQVTFASVCSNYRSGSIDYRNCRKAARQWFGTRCNTASSVGRMFCQASNAFRP
;
A
#
# COMPACT_ATOMS: atom_id res chain seq x y z
N MET A 1 -8.22 36.50 72.76
CA MET A 1 -6.78 36.46 72.47
C MET A 1 -6.45 34.99 72.23
N GLU A 2 -6.30 34.60 70.96
CA GLU A 2 -4.99 34.25 70.35
C GLU A 2 -4.62 32.80 70.69
N SER A 3 -4.14 31.92 69.82
CA SER A 3 -3.94 31.81 68.37
C SER A 3 -3.32 30.40 68.20
N TRP A 4 -3.59 29.69 67.11
CA TRP A 4 -2.97 28.39 66.82
C TRP A 4 -1.45 28.53 66.52
N PRO A 5 -0.67 27.43 66.45
CA PRO A 5 -0.57 26.72 65.16
C PRO A 5 -0.48 25.19 65.22
N LEU A 6 -1.05 24.59 64.16
CA LEU A 6 -0.76 23.26 63.67
C LEU A 6 0.72 23.12 63.34
N THR A 7 1.31 21.98 63.72
CA THR A 7 2.09 21.06 62.87
C THR A 7 2.74 20.07 63.84
N ILE A 8 3.07 18.87 63.35
CA ILE A 8 3.95 17.84 63.96
C ILE A 8 3.20 16.52 64.29
N ARG A 9 3.34 15.58 63.32
CA ARG A 9 3.26 14.08 63.33
C ARG A 9 1.85 13.47 63.27
N ILE A 10 1.31 12.93 62.16
CA ILE A 10 1.87 12.13 61.04
C ILE A 10 2.80 10.98 61.48
N ALA A 11 2.63 10.46 62.70
CA ALA A 11 3.37 9.26 63.16
C ALA A 11 2.48 8.27 63.91
N GLY A 12 1.25 8.07 63.43
CA GLY A 12 0.26 7.17 64.03
C GLY A 12 -0.34 6.14 63.07
N ILE A 13 0.31 5.85 61.93
CA ILE A 13 -0.22 4.97 60.87
C ILE A 13 0.81 3.87 60.46
N ILE A 14 1.76 3.51 61.34
CA ILE A 14 2.77 2.45 61.06
C ILE A 14 2.65 1.25 62.02
N LEU A 15 1.61 1.18 62.86
CA LEU A 15 1.45 0.11 63.87
C LEU A 15 0.22 -0.79 63.65
N LEU A 16 -0.20 -0.96 62.39
CA LEU A 16 -1.34 -1.81 61.99
C LEU A 16 -1.04 -2.63 60.72
N TRP A 17 0.20 -3.09 60.58
CA TRP A 17 0.66 -3.95 59.46
C TRP A 17 1.48 -5.17 59.94
N PHE A 18 1.22 -5.71 61.13
CA PHE A 18 1.99 -6.86 61.65
C PHE A 18 1.17 -8.00 62.30
N LEU A 19 -0.14 -8.09 62.07
CA LEU A 19 -0.94 -9.25 62.53
C LEU A 19 -1.87 -9.76 61.44
N SER A 20 -1.31 -10.45 60.45
CA SER A 20 -2.06 -11.35 59.55
C SER A 20 -1.09 -12.29 58.83
N VAL A 21 -0.48 -13.22 59.56
CA VAL A 21 0.15 -14.40 58.97
C VAL A 21 -0.40 -15.63 59.70
N ALA A 22 -1.51 -16.15 59.18
CA ALA A 22 -1.94 -17.51 59.49
C ALA A 22 -1.26 -18.45 58.47
N PRO A 23 -0.46 -19.44 58.90
CA PRO A 23 0.06 -20.45 57.99
C PRO A 23 -1.09 -21.34 57.49
N GLY A 24 -1.38 -21.23 56.20
CA GLY A 24 -2.38 -22.06 55.52
C GLY A 24 -1.97 -23.53 55.46
N LEU A 25 -2.95 -24.40 55.68
CA LEU A 25 -2.92 -25.83 55.37
C LEU A 25 -2.60 -26.02 53.88
N PHE A 26 -1.44 -26.60 53.55
CA PHE A 26 -1.15 -27.06 52.19
C PHE A 26 -1.87 -28.38 51.93
N ALA A 27 -3.00 -28.32 51.22
CA ALA A 27 -3.54 -29.48 50.52
C ALA A 27 -2.62 -29.79 49.34
N SER A 28 -1.91 -30.93 49.36
CA SER A 28 -1.16 -31.40 48.19
C SER A 28 -2.15 -32.01 47.20
N VAL A 29 -2.58 -31.20 46.23
CA VAL A 29 -3.17 -31.70 44.99
C VAL A 29 -2.01 -32.20 44.13
N ASN A 30 -1.88 -33.52 43.98
CA ASN A 30 -1.05 -34.10 42.93
C ASN A 30 -1.75 -33.89 41.58
N GLU A 31 -1.68 -32.66 41.08
CA GLU A 31 -2.13 -32.26 39.74
C GLU A 31 -0.98 -32.55 38.76
N SER A 32 -0.81 -33.81 38.36
CA SER A 32 0.00 -34.10 37.17
C SER A 32 -0.79 -33.68 35.94
N ALA A 33 -0.62 -32.41 35.54
CA ALA A 33 -1.13 -31.89 34.28
C ALA A 33 -0.77 -32.86 33.14
N PRO A 34 -1.70 -33.15 32.20
CA PRO A 34 -1.46 -34.13 31.15
C PRO A 34 -0.23 -33.73 30.33
N ARG A 35 0.82 -34.56 30.38
CA ARG A 35 2.08 -34.33 29.66
C ARG A 35 1.79 -34.37 28.16
N ARG A 36 2.23 -33.34 27.43
CA ARG A 36 2.11 -33.27 25.96
C ARG A 36 2.65 -34.56 25.34
N GLN A 37 1.83 -35.26 24.56
CA GLN A 37 2.24 -36.42 23.78
C GLN A 37 3.36 -36.01 22.82
N THR A 38 4.51 -36.65 22.91
CA THR A 38 5.68 -36.42 22.04
C THR A 38 6.00 -37.61 21.13
N GLU A 39 5.31 -38.73 21.32
CA GLU A 39 5.50 -39.96 20.54
C GLU A 39 4.17 -40.39 19.90
N PHE A 40 4.19 -40.56 18.59
CA PHE A 40 3.03 -40.87 17.76
C PHE A 40 3.27 -42.20 17.03
N ASN A 41 2.33 -43.14 17.14
CA ASN A 41 2.33 -44.42 16.44
C ASN A 41 0.89 -44.86 16.11
N ASP A 42 0.72 -45.90 15.30
CA ASP A 42 -0.58 -46.36 14.80
C ASP A 42 -1.55 -46.81 15.91
N ARG A 43 -1.05 -47.07 17.12
CA ARG A 43 -1.85 -47.46 18.29
C ARG A 43 -2.14 -46.30 19.24
N ASN A 44 -1.46 -45.17 19.09
CA ASN A 44 -1.53 -44.02 19.99
C ASN A 44 -1.92 -42.70 19.28
N TYR A 45 -2.17 -42.75 17.96
CA TYR A 45 -2.69 -41.60 17.23
C TYR A 45 -4.21 -41.56 17.30
N GLN A 46 -4.76 -40.46 17.83
CA GLN A 46 -6.19 -40.16 17.78
C GLN A 46 -6.39 -38.83 17.04
N PRO A 47 -6.98 -38.83 15.83
CA PRO A 47 -7.20 -37.59 15.08
C PRO A 47 -8.20 -36.69 15.81
N SER A 48 -7.91 -35.39 15.86
CA SER A 48 -8.86 -34.40 16.38
C SER A 48 -10.11 -34.36 15.50
N ARG A 49 -11.28 -34.36 16.14
CA ARG A 49 -12.59 -34.23 15.46
C ARG A 49 -12.96 -32.78 15.13
N GLN A 50 -12.11 -31.81 15.47
CA GLN A 50 -12.35 -30.40 15.20
C GLN A 50 -12.15 -30.11 13.70
N ILE A 51 -13.25 -29.97 12.97
CA ILE A 51 -13.24 -29.56 11.57
C ILE A 51 -13.15 -28.03 11.53
N ASN A 52 -12.03 -27.50 11.05
CA ASN A 52 -11.86 -26.07 10.78
C ASN A 52 -12.66 -25.68 9.53
N THR A 53 -13.95 -25.40 9.69
CA THR A 53 -14.79 -24.92 8.59
C THR A 53 -14.72 -23.39 8.55
N ALA A 54 -14.07 -22.82 7.53
CA ALA A 54 -14.09 -21.38 7.30
C ALA A 54 -15.38 -21.00 6.57
N ALA A 55 -16.10 -19.98 7.07
CA ALA A 55 -17.25 -19.43 6.36
C ALA A 55 -16.78 -18.71 5.07
N PRO A 56 -17.52 -18.83 3.96
CA PRO A 56 -17.21 -18.07 2.75
C PRO A 56 -17.34 -16.57 3.02
N LEU A 57 -16.33 -15.80 2.62
CA LEU A 57 -16.38 -14.34 2.69
C LEU A 57 -17.44 -13.83 1.68
N HIS A 58 -18.55 -13.30 2.18
CA HIS A 58 -19.49 -12.57 1.33
C HIS A 58 -18.85 -11.28 0.84
N ARG A 59 -18.64 -11.19 -0.47
CA ARG A 59 -18.11 -10.00 -1.14
C ARG A 59 -19.20 -8.91 -1.11
N THR A 60 -19.14 -8.01 -0.13
CA THR A 60 -19.98 -6.80 -0.12
C THR A 60 -19.64 -5.94 -1.33
N THR A 61 -20.53 -5.90 -2.32
CA THR A 61 -20.44 -4.91 -3.40
C THR A 61 -20.65 -3.54 -2.78
N ARG A 62 -19.59 -2.74 -2.72
CA ARG A 62 -19.63 -1.37 -2.21
C ARG A 62 -20.54 -0.55 -3.13
N SER A 63 -21.77 -0.27 -2.68
CA SER A 63 -22.70 0.64 -3.34
C SER A 63 -22.18 2.07 -3.19
N GLY A 64 -21.36 2.48 -4.15
CA GLY A 64 -20.68 3.79 -4.14
C GLY A 64 -19.47 3.83 -5.06
N ALA A 65 -19.48 3.10 -6.18
CA ALA A 65 -18.53 3.38 -7.24
C ALA A 65 -18.82 4.81 -7.73
N PRO A 66 -17.85 5.73 -7.76
CA PRO A 66 -18.09 7.06 -8.32
C PRO A 66 -18.65 6.88 -9.72
N SER A 67 -19.73 7.61 -10.01
CA SER A 67 -20.27 7.71 -11.37
C SER A 67 -19.08 7.96 -12.29
N ARG A 68 -18.85 7.03 -13.22
CA ARG A 68 -17.73 7.12 -14.16
C ARG A 68 -18.08 8.24 -15.12
N GLU A 69 -17.84 9.47 -14.70
CA GLU A 69 -18.01 10.65 -15.54
C GLU A 69 -17.30 10.36 -16.86
N ARG A 70 -18.04 10.56 -17.96
CA ARG A 70 -17.58 10.18 -19.29
C ARG A 70 -16.41 11.08 -19.66
N ARG A 71 -15.21 10.63 -19.33
CA ARG A 71 -13.95 11.26 -19.70
C ARG A 71 -13.90 11.37 -21.22
N ILE A 72 -13.92 12.59 -21.75
CA ILE A 72 -13.77 12.84 -23.18
C ILE A 72 -12.32 12.52 -23.52
N ILE A 73 -12.11 11.45 -24.29
CA ILE A 73 -10.79 11.08 -24.79
C ILE A 73 -10.59 11.77 -26.13
N GLN A 74 -9.51 12.55 -26.24
CA GLN A 74 -9.09 13.22 -27.45
C GLN A 74 -7.89 12.48 -28.03
N SER A 75 -7.98 12.16 -29.31
CA SER A 75 -6.92 11.51 -30.08
C SER A 75 -6.12 12.54 -30.84
N GLN A 76 -4.80 12.47 -30.79
CA GLN A 76 -3.89 13.40 -31.45
C GLN A 76 -2.80 12.62 -32.19
N GLN A 77 -2.27 13.23 -33.25
CA GLN A 77 -1.15 12.71 -34.02
C GLN A 77 -0.11 13.82 -34.19
N GLU A 78 1.15 13.49 -33.91
CA GLU A 78 2.27 14.42 -33.96
C GLU A 78 3.51 13.75 -34.55
N THR A 79 4.28 14.47 -35.35
CA THR A 79 5.57 13.96 -35.84
C THR A 79 6.68 14.32 -34.86
N VAL A 80 7.32 13.29 -34.29
CA VAL A 80 8.41 13.41 -33.32
C VAL A 80 9.76 13.03 -33.94
N ARG A 81 10.83 13.64 -33.43
CA ARG A 81 12.20 13.40 -33.90
C ARG A 81 13.00 12.63 -32.86
N TRP A 82 13.73 11.61 -33.29
CA TRP A 82 14.71 10.89 -32.48
C TRP A 82 16.10 11.09 -33.06
N ILE A 83 17.07 11.38 -32.20
CA ILE A 83 18.48 11.39 -32.56
C ILE A 83 19.14 10.20 -31.88
N ASP A 84 19.74 9.31 -32.66
CA ASP A 84 20.44 8.15 -32.12
C ASP A 84 21.80 8.53 -31.50
N ALA A 85 22.49 7.55 -30.91
CA ALA A 85 23.80 7.78 -30.30
C ALA A 85 24.90 8.15 -31.31
N ARG A 86 24.66 7.95 -32.61
CA ARG A 86 25.58 8.29 -33.71
C ARG A 86 25.26 9.66 -34.32
N GLY A 87 24.20 10.33 -33.87
CA GLY A 87 23.74 11.60 -34.40
C GLY A 87 22.82 11.49 -35.63
N ALA A 88 22.38 10.29 -36.02
CA ALA A 88 21.41 10.12 -37.08
C ALA A 88 20.02 10.54 -36.57
N GLU A 89 19.35 11.40 -37.35
CA GLU A 89 17.99 11.86 -37.06
C GLU A 89 16.97 11.02 -37.82
N GLU A 90 15.96 10.54 -37.09
CA GLU A 90 14.81 9.83 -37.64
C GLU A 90 13.50 10.49 -37.18
N LYS A 91 12.47 10.37 -38.01
CA LYS A 91 11.13 10.93 -37.75
C LYS A 91 10.12 9.81 -37.57
N TYR A 92 9.24 9.97 -36.60
CA TYR A 92 8.20 9.01 -36.27
C TYR A 92 6.87 9.74 -36.11
N ASP A 93 5.78 9.11 -36.55
CA ASP A 93 4.43 9.61 -36.31
C ASP A 93 3.91 9.02 -35.00
N MET A 94 3.83 9.86 -33.98
CA MET A 94 3.30 9.52 -32.67
C MET A 94 1.80 9.75 -32.64
N TYR A 95 1.02 8.69 -32.51
CA TYR A 95 -0.37 8.76 -32.04
C TYR A 95 -0.40 8.79 -30.51
N TYR A 96 -1.25 9.62 -29.90
CA TYR A 96 -1.53 9.56 -28.47
C TYR A 96 -2.94 10.06 -28.15
N GLU A 97 -3.48 9.58 -27.04
CA GLU A 97 -4.76 9.97 -26.49
C GLU A 97 -4.58 10.70 -25.17
N HIS A 98 -5.45 11.64 -24.88
CA HIS A 98 -5.49 12.32 -23.58
C HIS A 98 -6.91 12.70 -23.18
N ASP A 99 -7.10 12.98 -21.89
CA ASP A 99 -8.36 13.48 -21.35
C ASP A 99 -8.34 14.95 -20.94
N GLY A 100 -7.27 15.65 -21.33
CA GLY A 100 -7.02 17.06 -21.00
C GLY A 100 -6.25 17.25 -19.69
N SER A 101 -6.14 16.21 -18.86
CA SER A 101 -5.33 16.19 -17.65
C SER A 101 -4.15 15.21 -17.72
N GLN A 102 -4.33 14.08 -18.43
CA GLN A 102 -3.37 13.00 -18.52
C GLN A 102 -3.34 12.41 -19.92
N VAL A 103 -2.13 12.02 -20.35
CA VAL A 103 -1.91 11.25 -21.57
C VAL A 103 -2.07 9.77 -21.27
N THR A 104 -2.81 9.04 -22.11
CA THR A 104 -2.95 7.59 -22.06
C THR A 104 -1.71 6.93 -22.66
N PHE A 105 -0.77 6.50 -21.82
CA PHE A 105 0.52 5.96 -22.29
C PHE A 105 0.43 4.74 -23.21
N ALA A 106 -0.63 3.93 -23.10
CA ALA A 106 -0.84 2.76 -23.96
C ALA A 106 -1.11 3.13 -25.42
N SER A 107 -1.62 4.34 -25.67
CA SER A 107 -1.89 4.83 -27.03
C SER A 107 -0.62 5.32 -27.74
N VAL A 108 0.41 5.69 -26.97
CA VAL A 108 1.62 6.34 -27.50
C VAL A 108 2.38 5.41 -28.45
N CYS A 109 2.52 5.81 -29.71
CA CYS A 109 3.20 5.04 -30.76
C CYS A 109 2.55 3.67 -31.05
N SER A 110 1.25 3.53 -30.78
CA SER A 110 0.50 2.28 -30.99
C SER A 110 0.35 1.87 -32.47
N ASN A 111 0.66 2.77 -33.41
CA ASN A 111 0.75 2.51 -34.84
C ASN A 111 1.96 1.64 -35.23
N TYR A 112 2.96 1.51 -34.35
CA TYR A 112 4.12 0.65 -34.58
C TYR A 112 3.97 -0.70 -33.88
N ARG A 113 4.52 -1.77 -34.49
CA ARG A 113 4.52 -3.11 -33.90
C ARG A 113 5.26 -3.10 -32.55
N SER A 114 4.57 -3.48 -31.48
CA SER A 114 5.16 -3.55 -30.14
C SER A 114 6.46 -4.36 -30.13
N GLY A 115 7.51 -3.77 -29.54
CA GLY A 115 8.83 -4.38 -29.43
C GLY A 115 9.78 -4.13 -30.61
N SER A 116 9.31 -3.59 -31.73
CA SER A 116 10.18 -3.18 -32.85
C SER A 116 11.14 -2.06 -32.46
N ILE A 117 12.18 -1.84 -33.27
CA ILE A 117 13.10 -0.72 -33.10
C ILE A 117 12.33 0.60 -33.25
N ASP A 118 11.48 0.71 -34.28
CA ASP A 118 10.66 1.90 -34.53
C ASP A 118 9.75 2.23 -33.35
N TYR A 119 9.10 1.22 -32.75
CA TYR A 119 8.26 1.42 -31.57
C TYR A 119 9.07 1.99 -30.40
N ARG A 120 10.25 1.43 -30.13
CA ARG A 120 11.13 1.90 -29.05
C ARG A 120 11.65 3.31 -29.32
N ASN A 121 12.09 3.59 -30.55
CA ASN A 121 12.62 4.90 -30.93
C ASN A 121 11.52 5.97 -30.93
N CYS A 122 10.32 5.66 -31.45
CA CYS A 122 9.15 6.52 -31.35
C CYS A 122 8.81 6.85 -29.90
N ARG A 123 8.81 5.88 -28.98
CA ARG A 123 8.53 6.15 -27.57
C ARG A 123 9.61 7.01 -26.92
N LYS A 124 10.89 6.79 -27.25
CA LYS A 124 11.97 7.68 -26.75
C LYS A 124 11.80 9.11 -27.25
N ALA A 125 11.48 9.29 -28.53
CA ALA A 125 11.17 10.59 -29.12
C ALA A 125 9.92 11.23 -28.50
N ALA A 126 8.87 10.46 -28.28
CA ALA A 126 7.64 10.91 -27.61
C ALA A 126 7.93 11.46 -26.21
N ARG A 127 8.78 10.78 -25.43
CA ARG A 127 9.20 11.27 -24.11
C ARG A 127 9.90 12.63 -24.20
N GLN A 128 10.84 12.77 -25.14
CA GLN A 128 11.54 14.04 -25.36
C GLN A 128 10.55 15.14 -25.76
N TRP A 129 9.62 14.84 -26.67
CA TRP A 129 8.59 15.76 -27.12
C TRP A 129 7.66 16.20 -25.98
N PHE A 130 7.21 15.29 -25.11
CA PHE A 130 6.45 15.66 -23.90
C PHE A 130 7.26 16.59 -23.00
N GLY A 131 8.57 16.36 -22.87
CA GLY A 131 9.48 17.27 -22.15
C GLY A 131 9.54 18.66 -22.76
N THR A 132 9.57 18.78 -24.08
CA THR A 132 9.55 20.09 -24.78
C THR A 132 8.21 20.82 -24.62
N ARG A 133 7.10 20.08 -24.46
CA ARG A 133 5.76 20.65 -24.23
C ARG A 133 5.40 20.84 -22.76
N CYS A 134 6.26 20.39 -21.85
CA CYS A 134 6.06 20.58 -20.42
C CYS A 134 6.12 22.08 -20.08
N ASN A 135 5.01 22.60 -19.55
CA ASN A 135 4.92 23.95 -19.03
C ASN A 135 3.98 23.97 -17.80
N THR A 136 4.46 24.45 -16.67
CA THR A 136 3.68 24.48 -15.42
C THR A 136 2.58 25.54 -15.40
N ALA A 137 2.64 26.54 -16.31
CA ALA A 137 1.69 27.65 -16.35
C ALA A 137 0.31 27.30 -16.95
N SER A 138 0.18 26.18 -17.67
CA SER A 138 -1.09 25.75 -18.27
C SER A 138 -1.49 24.34 -17.84
N SER A 139 -2.79 24.03 -17.86
CA SER A 139 -3.29 22.68 -17.59
C SER A 139 -2.71 21.65 -18.56
N VAL A 140 -2.72 21.98 -19.85
CA VAL A 140 -2.16 21.16 -20.93
C VAL A 140 -0.65 20.98 -20.76
N GLY A 141 0.09 22.02 -20.39
CA GLY A 141 1.52 21.91 -20.14
C GLY A 141 1.84 21.02 -18.95
N ARG A 142 1.06 21.09 -17.85
CA ARG A 142 1.21 20.21 -16.68
C ARG A 142 0.95 18.75 -17.03
N MET A 143 -0.03 18.47 -17.89
CA MET A 143 -0.27 17.13 -18.43
C MET A 143 0.99 16.59 -19.12
N PHE A 144 1.65 17.40 -19.96
CA PHE A 144 2.89 17.00 -20.62
C PHE A 144 4.08 16.88 -19.66
N CYS A 145 4.15 17.70 -18.61
CA CYS A 145 5.14 17.52 -17.54
C CYS A 145 4.97 16.18 -16.82
N GLN A 146 3.74 15.80 -16.48
CA GLN A 146 3.45 14.50 -15.90
C GLN A 146 3.85 13.38 -16.87
N ALA A 147 3.49 13.52 -18.14
CA ALA A 147 3.82 12.53 -19.17
C ALA A 147 5.34 12.36 -19.31
N SER A 148 6.12 13.45 -19.45
CA SER A 148 7.58 13.39 -19.57
C SER A 148 8.26 12.64 -18.41
N ASN A 149 7.74 12.83 -17.19
CA ASN A 149 8.30 12.25 -15.97
C ASN A 149 7.87 10.80 -15.75
N ALA A 150 6.61 10.47 -16.01
CA ALA A 150 6.04 9.15 -15.72
C ALA A 150 6.13 8.17 -16.90
N PHE A 151 6.26 8.66 -18.13
CA PHE A 151 6.31 7.83 -19.32
C PHE A 151 7.64 7.09 -19.43
N ARG A 152 7.58 5.76 -19.50
CA ARG A 152 8.76 4.88 -19.59
C ARG A 152 8.83 4.27 -20.99
N PRO A 153 9.67 4.81 -21.88
CA PRO A 153 9.77 4.38 -23.28
C PRO A 153 10.36 2.98 -23.46
#